data_AF-A0A4P7IB36-F1
#
_entry.id   AF-A0A4P7IB36-F1
#
_cell.length_a   1.000
_cell.length_b   1.000
_cell.length_c   1.000
_cell.angle_alpha   90.00
_cell.angle_beta   90.00
_cell.angle_gamma   90.00
#
_symmetry.space_group_name_H-M   'P 1'
#
loop_
_entity.id
_entity.type
_entity.pdbx_description
1 polymer ?
#
loop_
_entity_poly.entity_id
_entity_poly.type
_entity_poly.pdbx_seq_one_letter_code
_entity_poly.pdbx_strand_id
1 'polypeptide(L)'
;MALGDLVRQAVHSASGVPRLASAAARAGVGPAGVVQVLRISEASLRSAAAHGSGTPGRANALRHFMWQALLTARFGQHVAHSVAQAQETGTPNRRDSQVDHHNNAVGQEYGAAHPELRIGSIGDALSLLVPVGLAKWEAGELVWVRPQ
;
A
#
# COMPACT_ATOMS: atom_id res chain seq x y z
N MET A 1 -23.38 -7.63 15.31
CA MET A 1 -22.06 -6.95 15.20
C MET A 1 -21.63 -6.69 13.75
N ALA A 2 -22.06 -7.46 12.74
CA ALA A 2 -21.60 -7.33 11.35
C ALA A 2 -21.98 -6.02 10.59
N LEU A 3 -23.10 -5.37 10.92
CA LEU A 3 -23.56 -4.18 10.19
C LEU A 3 -22.70 -2.93 10.46
N GLY A 4 -22.20 -2.77 11.69
CA GLY A 4 -21.38 -1.63 12.08
C GLY A 4 -19.99 -1.64 11.44
N ASP A 5 -19.47 -2.83 11.16
CA ASP A 5 -18.16 -2.99 10.50
C ASP A 5 -18.27 -2.77 8.99
N LEU A 6 -19.36 -3.23 8.35
CA LEU A 6 -19.65 -2.94 6.94
C LEU A 6 -19.82 -1.43 6.68
N VAL A 7 -20.54 -0.72 7.56
CA VAL A 7 -20.70 0.74 7.44
C VAL A 7 -19.36 1.46 7.66
N ARG A 8 -18.54 1.02 8.62
CA ARG A 8 -17.17 1.56 8.78
C ARG A 8 -16.29 1.28 7.57
N GLN A 9 -16.34 0.08 6.99
CA GLN A 9 -15.59 -0.29 5.80
C GLN A 9 -16.04 0.50 4.55
N ALA A 10 -17.34 0.75 4.42
CA ALA A 10 -17.92 1.57 3.36
C ALA A 10 -17.55 3.06 3.50
N VAL A 11 -17.55 3.61 4.71
CA VAL A 11 -17.13 5.00 4.99
C VAL A 11 -15.61 5.17 4.84
N HIS A 12 -14.82 4.16 5.23
CA HIS A 12 -13.36 4.17 5.08
C HIS A 12 -12.93 4.04 3.61
N SER A 13 -13.65 3.24 2.81
CA SER A 13 -13.43 3.14 1.36
C SER A 13 -13.96 4.38 0.60
N ALA A 14 -15.10 4.96 1.01
CA ALA A 14 -15.64 6.20 0.42
C ALA A 14 -14.80 7.45 0.71
N SER A 15 -14.07 7.49 1.84
CA SER A 15 -13.18 8.61 2.20
C SER A 15 -11.71 8.39 1.82
N GLY A 16 -11.28 7.14 1.59
CA GLY A 16 -9.92 6.80 1.19
C GLY A 16 -9.61 7.24 -0.25
N VAL A 17 -10.49 6.90 -1.20
CA VAL A 17 -10.28 7.21 -2.63
C VAL A 17 -10.11 8.72 -2.90
N PRO A 18 -10.97 9.62 -2.38
CA PRO A 18 -10.78 11.05 -2.58
C PRO A 18 -9.48 11.59 -1.95
N ARG A 19 -9.08 11.06 -0.78
CA ARG A 19 -7.85 11.49 -0.10
C ARG A 19 -6.59 11.11 -0.86
N LEU A 20 -6.49 9.86 -1.32
CA LEU A 20 -5.33 9.40 -2.09
C LEU A 20 -5.24 10.14 -3.43
N ALA A 21 -6.38 10.36 -4.10
CA ALA A 21 -6.44 11.11 -5.35
C ALA A 21 -5.97 12.56 -5.16
N SER A 22 -6.46 13.23 -4.11
CA SER A 22 -6.06 14.60 -3.78
C SER A 22 -4.57 14.71 -3.42
N ALA A 23 -4.03 13.71 -2.70
CA ALA A 23 -2.63 13.67 -2.33
C ALA A 23 -1.72 13.49 -3.54
N ALA A 24 -2.06 12.56 -4.44
CA ALA A 24 -1.33 12.37 -5.70
C ALA A 24 -1.38 13.63 -6.57
N ALA A 25 -2.55 14.25 -6.72
CA ALA A 25 -2.69 15.48 -7.50
C ALA A 25 -1.86 16.63 -6.92
N ARG A 26 -1.89 16.84 -5.60
CA ARG A 26 -1.05 17.85 -4.92
C ARG A 26 0.45 17.57 -5.03
N ALA A 27 0.84 16.30 -5.13
CA ALA A 27 2.22 15.89 -5.40
C ALA A 27 2.63 16.02 -6.88
N GLY A 28 1.80 16.64 -7.72
CA GLY A 28 2.11 16.95 -9.12
C GLY A 28 1.71 15.87 -10.12
N VAL A 29 0.99 14.83 -9.69
CA VAL A 29 0.53 13.77 -10.60
C VAL A 29 -0.66 14.27 -11.44
N GLY A 30 -0.54 14.19 -12.76
CA GLY A 30 -1.65 14.52 -13.68
C GLY A 30 -2.82 13.53 -13.60
N PRO A 31 -3.99 13.86 -14.19
CA PRO A 31 -5.22 13.08 -14.02
C PRO A 31 -5.11 11.58 -14.35
N ALA A 32 -4.44 11.24 -15.45
CA ALA A 32 -4.22 9.84 -15.83
C ALA A 32 -3.34 9.09 -14.82
N GLY A 33 -2.33 9.76 -14.27
CA GLY A 33 -1.48 9.22 -13.21
C GLY A 33 -2.26 9.02 -11.90
N VAL A 34 -3.17 9.94 -11.56
CA VAL A 34 -4.04 9.78 -10.38
C VAL A 34 -4.91 8.54 -10.50
N VAL A 35 -5.51 8.29 -11.68
CA VAL A 35 -6.26 7.04 -11.93
C VAL A 35 -5.37 5.82 -11.75
N GLN A 36 -4.12 5.88 -12.22
CA GLN A 36 -3.17 4.78 -12.06
C GLN A 36 -2.76 4.57 -10.59
N VAL A 37 -2.57 5.63 -9.80
CA VAL A 37 -2.35 5.53 -8.34
C VAL A 37 -3.49 4.76 -7.67
N LEU A 38 -4.75 5.10 -7.98
CA LEU A 38 -5.92 4.43 -7.42
C LEU A 38 -6.00 2.95 -7.81
N ARG A 39 -5.71 2.64 -9.09
CA ARG A 39 -5.64 1.25 -9.58
C ARG A 39 -4.55 0.45 -8.89
N ILE A 40 -3.37 1.05 -8.65
CA ILE A 40 -2.28 0.42 -7.91
C ILE A 40 -2.69 0.14 -6.45
N SER A 41 -3.34 1.11 -5.78
CA SER A 41 -3.85 0.94 -4.41
C SER A 41 -4.82 -0.23 -4.32
N GLU A 42 -5.79 -0.29 -5.22
CA GLU A 42 -6.80 -1.35 -5.26
C GLU A 42 -6.20 -2.72 -5.60
N ALA A 43 -5.31 -2.79 -6.59
CA ALA A 43 -4.66 -4.02 -7.00
C ALA A 43 -3.73 -4.58 -5.92
N SER A 44 -3.01 -3.70 -5.20
CA SER A 44 -2.14 -4.11 -4.09
C SER A 44 -2.96 -4.67 -2.92
N LEU A 45 -4.12 -4.07 -2.62
CA LEU A 45 -5.05 -4.59 -1.61
C LEU A 45 -5.55 -5.99 -1.98
N ARG A 46 -6.01 -6.20 -3.23
CA ARG A 46 -6.47 -7.51 -3.70
C ARG A 46 -5.36 -8.56 -3.67
N SER A 47 -4.18 -8.22 -4.18
CA SER A 47 -3.03 -9.12 -4.21
C SER A 47 -2.63 -9.55 -2.79
N ALA A 48 -2.54 -8.59 -1.88
CA ALA A 48 -2.17 -8.87 -0.50
C ALA A 48 -3.22 -9.72 0.24
N ALA A 49 -4.51 -9.54 -0.05
CA ALA A 49 -5.57 -10.39 0.50
C ALA A 49 -5.45 -11.84 -0.01
N ALA A 50 -5.12 -12.03 -1.30
CA ALA A 50 -4.95 -13.35 -1.90
C ALA A 50 -3.72 -14.10 -1.35
N HIS A 51 -2.60 -13.40 -1.17
CA HIS A 51 -1.31 -14.02 -0.80
C HIS A 51 -0.96 -13.92 0.69
N GLY A 52 -1.63 -13.06 1.45
CA GLY A 52 -1.35 -12.83 2.86
C GLY A 52 -2.27 -13.57 3.84
N SER A 53 -3.27 -14.31 3.35
CA SER A 53 -4.28 -14.98 4.17
C SER A 53 -3.70 -16.05 5.12
N GLY A 54 -4.38 -16.34 6.24
CA GLY A 54 -3.98 -17.39 7.17
C GLY A 54 -2.88 -17.02 8.18
N THR A 55 -2.24 -15.86 8.05
CA THR A 55 -1.24 -15.36 9.01
C THR A 55 -1.64 -13.94 9.47
N PRO A 56 -1.84 -13.71 10.78
CA PRO A 56 -2.17 -12.39 11.29
C PRO A 56 -1.15 -11.33 10.83
N GLY A 57 -1.65 -10.17 10.39
CA GLY A 57 -0.84 -9.02 9.97
C GLY A 57 -0.16 -9.14 8.59
N ARG A 58 0.05 -10.35 8.07
CA ARG A 58 0.78 -10.57 6.80
C ARG A 58 0.15 -9.86 5.61
N ALA A 59 -1.17 -9.98 5.44
CA ALA A 59 -1.88 -9.30 4.37
C ALA A 59 -1.71 -7.77 4.44
N ASN A 60 -1.72 -7.17 5.64
CA ASN A 60 -1.51 -5.73 5.74
C ASN A 60 -0.05 -5.35 5.41
N ALA A 61 0.92 -6.09 5.93
CA ALA A 61 2.33 -5.84 5.69
C ALA A 61 2.69 -5.96 4.19
N LEU A 62 2.22 -7.02 3.52
CA LEU A 62 2.37 -7.20 2.08
C LEU A 62 1.72 -6.07 1.29
N ARG A 63 0.51 -5.64 1.69
CA ARG A 63 -0.20 -4.53 1.03
C ARG A 63 0.66 -3.26 1.03
N HIS A 64 1.16 -2.84 2.20
CA HIS A 64 1.95 -1.63 2.34
C HIS A 64 3.26 -1.70 1.55
N PHE A 65 3.98 -2.83 1.65
CA PHE A 65 5.20 -3.06 0.90
C PHE A 65 4.98 -2.95 -0.62
N MET A 66 4.08 -3.77 -1.19
CA MET A 66 3.87 -3.82 -2.64
C MET A 66 3.34 -2.49 -3.18
N TRP A 67 2.41 -1.89 -2.44
CA TRP A 67 1.80 -0.62 -2.80
C TRP A 67 2.86 0.48 -2.92
N GLN A 68 3.72 0.62 -1.91
CA GLN A 68 4.73 1.67 -1.89
C GLN A 68 5.91 1.39 -2.83
N ALA A 69 6.27 0.12 -3.05
CA ALA A 69 7.25 -0.24 -4.05
C ALA A 69 6.78 0.17 -5.45
N LEU A 70 5.55 -0.16 -5.82
CA LEU A 70 5.04 0.13 -7.15
C LEU A 70 4.78 1.63 -7.37
N LEU A 71 4.27 2.34 -6.35
CA LEU A 71 4.12 3.79 -6.42
C LEU A 71 5.47 4.51 -6.55
N THR A 72 6.47 4.09 -5.79
CA THR A 72 7.81 4.71 -5.83
C THR A 72 8.49 4.46 -7.17
N ALA A 73 8.40 3.25 -7.69
CA ALA A 73 8.93 2.94 -9.01
C ALA A 73 8.28 3.85 -10.07
N ARG A 74 6.95 3.93 -10.13
CA ARG A 74 6.23 4.61 -11.22
C ARG A 74 6.16 6.13 -11.12
N PHE A 75 6.08 6.67 -9.90
CA PHE A 75 5.84 8.10 -9.66
C PHE A 75 6.93 8.78 -8.84
N GLY A 76 7.93 8.03 -8.38
CA GLY A 76 8.99 8.53 -7.52
C GLY A 76 8.60 8.62 -6.05
N GLN A 77 9.61 8.83 -5.22
CA GLN A 77 9.51 8.76 -3.77
C GLN A 77 8.62 9.86 -3.18
N HIS A 78 8.63 11.07 -3.77
CA HIS A 78 7.78 12.19 -3.32
C HIS A 78 6.29 11.82 -3.36
N VAL A 79 5.81 11.32 -4.51
CA VAL A 79 4.41 10.95 -4.69
C VAL A 79 4.03 9.79 -3.78
N ALA A 80 4.85 8.74 -3.73
CA ALA A 80 4.61 7.58 -2.87
C ALA A 80 4.46 7.99 -1.40
N HIS A 81 5.35 8.86 -0.91
CA HIS A 81 5.32 9.38 0.45
C HIS A 81 4.07 10.23 0.74
N SER A 82 3.70 11.15 -0.16
CA SER A 82 2.49 11.97 0.00
C SER A 82 1.21 11.12 0.05
N VAL A 83 1.15 10.08 -0.78
CA VAL A 83 0.01 9.16 -0.82
C VAL A 83 -0.03 8.29 0.44
N ALA A 84 1.12 7.82 0.95
CA ALA A 84 1.22 7.08 2.21
C ALA A 84 0.71 7.93 3.39
N GLN A 85 1.19 9.16 3.56
CA GLN A 85 0.76 10.06 4.63
C GLN A 85 -0.76 10.33 4.59
N ALA A 86 -1.32 10.46 3.38
CA ALA A 86 -2.74 10.71 3.20
C ALA A 86 -3.61 9.52 3.61
N GLN A 87 -3.12 8.28 3.44
CA GLN A 87 -3.77 7.07 3.93
C GLN A 87 -3.83 7.09 5.47
N GLU A 88 -2.68 7.30 6.12
CA GLU A 88 -2.51 7.27 7.57
C GLU A 88 -3.32 8.35 8.30
N THR A 89 -3.47 9.52 7.70
CA THR A 89 -4.27 10.63 8.28
C THR A 89 -5.74 10.25 8.53
N GLY A 90 -6.27 9.24 7.84
CA GLY A 90 -7.63 8.75 8.09
C GLY A 90 -7.73 7.52 8.97
N THR A 91 -6.62 7.03 9.53
CA THR A 91 -6.60 5.90 10.45
C THR A 91 -6.45 6.42 11.88
N PRO A 92 -7.44 6.22 12.78
CA PRO A 92 -7.39 6.77 14.14
C PRO A 92 -6.42 6.04 15.09
N ASN A 93 -5.77 4.94 14.69
CA ASN A 93 -4.92 4.10 15.54
C ASN A 93 -3.41 4.38 15.36
N ARG A 94 -2.80 5.09 16.31
CA ARG A 94 -1.38 5.51 16.24
C ARG A 94 -0.35 4.38 16.25
N ARG A 95 -0.64 3.22 16.87
CA ARG A 95 0.30 2.08 16.89
C ARG A 95 0.34 1.34 15.55
N ASP A 96 -0.82 1.26 14.90
CA ASP A 96 -0.96 0.69 13.55
C ASP A 96 -0.12 1.50 12.55
N SER A 97 -0.16 2.84 12.67
CA SER A 97 0.57 3.73 11.77
C SER A 97 2.10 3.61 11.81
N GLN A 98 2.72 3.19 12.93
CA GLN A 98 4.18 3.00 12.96
C GLN A 98 4.61 1.75 12.15
N VAL A 99 3.85 0.67 12.27
CA VAL A 99 4.04 -0.56 11.51
C VAL A 99 3.83 -0.30 10.02
N ASP A 100 2.76 0.41 9.69
CA ASP A 100 2.45 0.78 8.31
C ASP A 100 3.52 1.70 7.72
N HIS A 101 4.01 2.69 8.48
CA HIS A 101 5.14 3.53 8.08
C HIS A 101 6.41 2.73 7.78
N HIS A 102 6.75 1.75 8.62
CA HIS A 102 7.92 0.88 8.39
C HIS A 102 7.78 0.09 7.09
N ASN A 103 6.66 -0.62 6.93
CA ASN A 103 6.42 -1.43 5.74
C ASN A 103 6.34 -0.55 4.46
N ASN A 104 5.80 0.67 4.58
CA ASN A 104 5.81 1.66 3.52
C ASN A 104 7.25 2.04 3.14
N ALA A 105 8.12 2.32 4.12
CA ALA A 105 9.52 2.70 3.87
C ALA A 105 10.30 1.58 3.18
N VAL A 106 10.15 0.33 3.64
CA VAL A 106 10.75 -0.84 2.98
C VAL A 106 10.28 -0.97 1.53
N GLY A 107 8.98 -0.73 1.28
CA GLY A 107 8.43 -0.68 -0.06
C GLY A 107 9.06 0.43 -0.91
N GLN A 108 9.14 1.66 -0.39
CA GLN A 108 9.73 2.80 -1.11
C GLN A 108 11.19 2.54 -1.50
N GLU A 109 12.00 2.04 -0.57
CA GLU A 109 13.40 1.70 -0.83
C GLU A 109 13.51 0.64 -1.95
N TYR A 110 12.71 -0.43 -1.86
CA TYR A 110 12.68 -1.45 -2.90
C TYR A 110 12.26 -0.86 -4.25
N GLY A 111 11.18 -0.09 -4.30
CA GLY A 111 10.70 0.53 -5.54
C GLY A 111 11.69 1.49 -6.19
N ALA A 112 12.49 2.21 -5.39
CA ALA A 112 13.54 3.09 -5.89
C ALA A 112 14.69 2.30 -6.56
N ALA A 113 15.03 1.13 -6.00
CA ALA A 113 16.11 0.27 -6.49
C ALA A 113 15.72 -0.62 -7.70
N HIS A 114 14.43 -0.79 -7.98
CA HIS A 114 13.92 -1.75 -8.97
C HIS A 114 13.17 -1.05 -10.13
N PRO A 115 13.91 -0.45 -11.10
CA PRO A 115 13.33 0.30 -12.20
C PRO A 115 12.41 -0.52 -13.12
N GLU A 116 12.57 -1.84 -13.17
CA GLU A 116 11.76 -2.76 -13.97
C GLU A 116 10.27 -2.72 -13.59
N LEU A 117 9.92 -2.37 -12.34
CA LEU A 117 8.54 -2.22 -11.88
C LEU A 117 7.78 -1.07 -12.57
N ARG A 118 8.50 -0.19 -13.27
CA ARG A 118 7.93 0.90 -14.08
C ARG A 118 7.24 0.39 -15.35
N ILE A 119 7.67 -0.76 -15.85
CA ILE A 119 7.28 -1.27 -17.16
C ILE A 119 6.15 -2.30 -16.98
N GLY A 120 5.29 -2.42 -18.00
CA GLY A 120 4.25 -3.45 -18.04
C GLY A 120 3.01 -3.16 -17.20
N SER A 121 2.17 -4.17 -17.05
CA SER A 121 0.90 -4.04 -16.34
C SER A 121 1.11 -3.96 -14.81
N ILE A 122 0.10 -3.46 -14.09
CA ILE A 122 0.11 -3.49 -12.62
C ILE A 122 0.17 -4.94 -12.11
N GLY A 123 -0.49 -5.88 -12.81
CA GLY A 123 -0.50 -7.29 -12.44
C GLY A 123 0.86 -7.96 -12.56
N ASP A 124 1.62 -7.63 -13.61
CA ASP A 124 2.98 -8.17 -13.80
C ASP A 124 3.91 -7.68 -12.69
N ALA A 125 3.88 -6.38 -12.41
CA ALA A 125 4.68 -5.80 -11.33
C ALA A 125 4.32 -6.39 -9.96
N LEU A 126 3.03 -6.60 -9.67
CA LEU A 126 2.60 -7.26 -8.43
C LEU A 126 3.03 -8.73 -8.38
N SER A 127 3.01 -9.46 -9.51
CA SER A 127 3.48 -10.84 -9.57
C SER A 127 4.97 -10.96 -9.26
N LEU A 128 5.77 -9.95 -9.62
CA LEU A 128 7.18 -9.85 -9.21
C LEU A 128 7.33 -9.51 -7.72
N LEU A 129 6.48 -8.62 -7.20
CA LEU A 129 6.57 -8.14 -5.82
C LEU A 129 6.04 -9.13 -4.76
N VAL A 130 5.08 -10.00 -5.11
CA VAL A 130 4.52 -10.99 -4.17
C VAL A 130 5.59 -11.91 -3.55
N PRO A 131 6.42 -12.64 -4.33
CA PRO A 131 7.42 -13.52 -3.74
C PRO A 131 8.47 -12.74 -2.92
N VAL A 132 8.80 -11.51 -3.31
CA VAL A 132 9.71 -10.64 -2.56
C VAL A 132 9.10 -10.23 -1.23
N GLY A 133 7.84 -9.78 -1.23
CA GLY A 133 7.14 -9.39 -0.01
C GLY A 133 7.01 -10.56 0.96
N LEU A 134 6.75 -11.77 0.45
CA LEU A 134 6.72 -12.98 1.27
C LEU A 134 8.11 -13.29 1.85
N ALA A 135 9.17 -13.22 1.06
CA ALA A 135 10.53 -13.43 1.56
C ALA A 135 10.92 -12.43 2.65
N LYS A 136 10.57 -11.14 2.47
CA LYS A 136 10.80 -10.09 3.47
C LYS A 136 9.97 -10.29 4.75
N TRP A 137 8.75 -10.80 4.62
CA TRP A 137 7.94 -11.20 5.76
C TRP A 137 8.59 -12.33 6.56
N GLU A 138 9.01 -13.41 5.89
CA GLU A 138 9.67 -14.55 6.55
C GLU A 138 11.01 -14.15 7.19
N ALA A 139 11.73 -13.19 6.60
CA ALA A 139 12.95 -12.61 7.16
C ALA A 139 12.71 -11.65 8.33
N GLY A 140 11.45 -11.30 8.64
CA GLY A 140 11.10 -10.33 9.67
C GLY A 140 11.38 -8.86 9.30
N GLU A 141 11.68 -8.58 8.03
CA GLU A 141 11.86 -7.22 7.52
C GLU A 141 10.52 -6.47 7.40
N LEU A 142 9.43 -7.18 7.13
CA LEU A 142 8.08 -6.64 7.21
C LEU A 142 7.50 -6.93 8.60
N VAL A 143 6.92 -5.90 9.21
CA VAL A 143 6.46 -5.96 10.61
C VAL A 143 4.94 -5.88 10.70
N TRP A 144 4.39 -6.30 11.85
CA TRP A 144 2.97 -6.23 12.14
C TRP A 144 2.72 -6.02 13.65
N VAL A 145 1.54 -5.52 14.00
CA VAL A 145 1.15 -5.33 15.40
C VAL A 145 0.79 -6.67 16.03
N ARG A 146 1.62 -7.19 16.93
CA ARG A 146 1.33 -8.41 17.70
C ARG A 146 0.21 -8.15 18.72
N PRO A 147 -0.78 -9.06 18.88
CA PRO A 147 -1.71 -9.01 20.00
C PRO A 147 -0.92 -9.13 21.30
N GLN A 148 -1.27 -8.30 22.29
CA GLN A 148 -0.77 -8.45 23.66
C GLN A 148 -1.52 -9.57 24.38
#